data_AF-A0A2A7BD78-F1
#
_entry.id   AF-A0A2A7BD78-F1
#
_cell.length_a   1.000
_cell.length_b   1.000
_cell.length_c   1.000
_cell.angle_alpha   90.00
_cell.angle_beta   90.00
_cell.angle_gamma   90.00
#
_symmetry.space_group_name_H-M   'P 1'
#
loop_
_entity.id
_entity.type
_entity.pdbx_description
1 polymer ?
#
loop_
_entity_poly.entity_id
_entity_poly.type
_entity_poly.pdbx_seq_one_letter_code
_entity_poly.pdbx_strand_id
1 'polypeptide(L)'
;EAAGHPALVDHRSYKRQGIDKIPSVHLGPAASQMEKRGIRTDKGEVNRQIAADNKLLKEIKARITRLYNWSKAEAEKPEGQQPSMIDLWEAQQQLNAPRTRTGKIRALQESAALFSFLQANGIQSMQQLHEKIADMNSRYYDLRGKIVKAERRITTLTERGEMWEQYNQYKSIHKQLAKVKPEKREQFEQRHSRELILYDAAARYLKELKDSDEAITPKAWQLEINQLAAGKQTDTLAMKAMREDLKAVERLRKTAEQLSRQERDKSHDREPER
;
A
#
# COMPACT_ATOMS: atom_id res chain seq x y z
N GLU A 1 0.75 -6.86 33.91
CA GLU A 1 -0.54 -7.02 33.20
C GLU A 1 -0.91 -5.68 32.59
N ALA A 2 -1.22 -5.62 31.30
CA ALA A 2 -1.71 -4.41 30.64
C ALA A 2 -2.87 -4.80 29.71
N ALA A 3 -4.03 -5.06 30.32
CA ALA A 3 -5.30 -5.24 29.64
C ALA A 3 -6.19 -4.04 30.00
N GLY A 4 -6.51 -3.17 29.05
CA GLY A 4 -7.36 -2.01 29.40
C GLY A 4 -7.54 -0.86 28.41
N HIS A 5 -7.07 -0.94 27.17
CA HIS A 5 -7.47 0.04 26.15
C HIS A 5 -8.28 -0.65 25.06
N PRO A 6 -9.63 -0.62 25.11
CA PRO A 6 -10.41 -0.94 23.92
C PRO A 6 -10.01 0.11 22.89
N ALA A 7 -9.34 -0.31 21.82
CA ALA A 7 -9.08 0.57 20.68
C ALA A 7 -10.44 1.13 20.25
N LEU A 8 -10.72 2.40 20.55
CA LEU A 8 -11.93 3.09 20.13
C LEU A 8 -11.98 3.01 18.61
N VAL A 9 -12.82 2.12 18.09
CA VAL A 9 -13.00 1.93 16.66
C VAL A 9 -13.77 3.14 16.16
N ASP A 10 -13.09 4.05 15.47
CA ASP A 10 -13.75 5.16 14.80
C ASP A 10 -14.68 4.60 13.70
N HIS A 11 -15.98 4.83 13.85
CA HIS A 11 -17.03 4.36 12.93
C HIS A 11 -17.03 5.08 11.58
N ARG A 12 -16.30 6.19 11.44
CA ARG A 12 -16.13 6.86 10.14
C ARG A 12 -15.38 5.94 9.19
N SER A 13 -15.73 5.93 7.90
CA SER A 13 -14.93 5.20 6.93
C SER A 13 -13.50 5.73 6.88
N TYR A 14 -12.52 4.91 6.51
CA TYR A 14 -11.12 5.36 6.39
C TYR A 14 -10.98 6.62 5.52
N LYS A 15 -11.83 6.77 4.49
CA LYS A 15 -11.92 7.99 3.67
C LYS A 15 -12.29 9.24 4.50
N ARG A 16 -13.29 9.14 5.39
CA ARG A 16 -13.72 10.24 6.28
C ARG A 16 -12.74 10.52 7.41
N GLN A 17 -11.90 9.55 7.77
CA GLN A 17 -10.80 9.73 8.72
C GLN A 17 -9.55 10.36 8.07
N GLY A 18 -9.52 10.56 6.75
CA GLY A 18 -8.32 10.98 6.02
C GLY A 18 -7.23 9.90 5.96
N ILE A 19 -7.60 8.64 6.20
CA ILE A 19 -6.69 7.49 6.17
C ILE A 19 -6.77 6.85 4.79
N ASP A 20 -5.77 7.11 3.94
CA ASP A 20 -5.66 6.41 2.64
C ASP A 20 -5.04 5.01 2.81
N LYS A 21 -5.75 4.15 3.54
CA LYS A 21 -5.45 2.72 3.67
C LYS A 21 -6.27 1.98 2.61
N ILE A 22 -5.66 0.99 1.98
CA ILE A 22 -6.36 0.08 1.07
C ILE A 22 -7.30 -0.79 1.94
N PRO A 23 -8.64 -0.71 1.75
CA PRO A 23 -9.59 -1.44 2.57
C PRO A 23 -9.53 -2.94 2.28
N SER A 24 -9.69 -3.78 3.30
CA SER A 24 -9.82 -5.23 3.14
C SER A 24 -11.23 -5.61 2.67
N VAL A 25 -11.32 -6.69 1.90
CA VAL A 25 -12.59 -7.29 1.47
C VAL A 25 -13.18 -8.12 2.63
N HIS A 26 -14.48 -8.01 2.84
CA HIS A 26 -15.17 -8.85 3.82
C HIS A 26 -15.21 -10.31 3.34
N LEU A 27 -14.69 -11.23 4.16
CA LEU A 27 -14.61 -12.66 3.82
C LEU A 27 -15.97 -13.35 3.82
N GLY A 28 -16.87 -12.94 4.71
CA GLY A 28 -18.11 -13.67 5.00
C GLY A 28 -17.89 -14.90 5.89
N PRO A 29 -18.96 -15.48 6.46
CA PRO A 29 -18.87 -16.56 7.45
C PRO A 29 -18.19 -17.83 6.90
N ALA A 30 -18.51 -18.22 5.66
CA ALA A 30 -17.98 -19.44 5.05
C ALA A 30 -16.46 -19.37 4.80
N ALA A 31 -15.99 -18.32 4.12
CA ALA A 31 -14.56 -18.15 3.86
C ALA A 31 -13.78 -17.92 5.16
N SER A 32 -14.35 -17.23 6.14
CA SER A 32 -13.73 -17.07 7.47
C SER A 32 -13.53 -18.41 8.20
N GLN A 33 -14.52 -19.31 8.14
CA GLN A 33 -14.37 -20.66 8.70
C GLN A 33 -13.32 -21.50 7.96
N MET A 34 -13.25 -21.38 6.63
CA MET A 34 -12.23 -22.06 5.82
C MET A 34 -10.81 -21.59 6.17
N GLU A 35 -10.58 -20.28 6.23
CA GLU A 35 -9.28 -19.69 6.59
C GLU A 35 -8.87 -20.06 8.02
N LYS A 36 -9.82 -20.10 8.98
CA LYS A 36 -9.55 -20.58 10.34
C LYS A 36 -9.09 -22.04 10.39
N ARG A 37 -9.53 -22.86 9.43
CA ARG A 37 -9.10 -24.26 9.27
C ARG A 37 -7.82 -24.40 8.44
N GLY A 38 -7.18 -23.29 8.07
CA GLY A 38 -5.96 -23.29 7.26
C GLY A 38 -6.20 -23.46 5.76
N ILE A 39 -7.45 -23.47 5.30
CA ILE A 39 -7.79 -23.56 3.87
C ILE A 39 -7.76 -22.16 3.28
N ARG A 40 -6.85 -21.94 2.33
CA ARG A 40 -6.73 -20.65 1.62
C ARG A 40 -7.93 -20.44 0.69
N THR A 41 -8.49 -19.25 0.75
CA THR A 41 -9.60 -18.76 -0.06
C THR A 41 -9.14 -17.60 -0.94
N ASP A 42 -9.80 -17.39 -2.07
CA ASP A 42 -9.46 -16.30 -2.99
C ASP A 42 -9.62 -14.92 -2.33
N LYS A 43 -10.72 -14.70 -1.59
CA LYS A 43 -10.93 -13.47 -0.81
C LYS A 43 -9.88 -13.30 0.30
N GLY A 44 -9.38 -14.40 0.87
CA GLY A 44 -8.28 -14.38 1.83
C GLY A 44 -6.95 -14.01 1.21
N GLU A 45 -6.67 -14.47 -0.01
CA GLU A 45 -5.44 -14.13 -0.73
C GLU A 45 -5.41 -12.64 -1.10
N VAL A 46 -6.53 -12.12 -1.58
CA VAL A 46 -6.71 -10.67 -1.83
C VAL A 46 -6.41 -9.86 -0.55
N ASN A 47 -6.93 -10.28 0.60
CA ASN A 47 -6.67 -9.61 1.87
C ASN A 47 -5.20 -9.70 2.32
N ARG A 48 -4.53 -10.83 2.08
CA ARG A 48 -3.08 -10.97 2.34
C ARG A 48 -2.27 -10.01 1.47
N GLN A 49 -2.61 -9.88 0.19
CA GLN A 49 -1.98 -8.92 -0.72
C GLN A 49 -2.21 -7.47 -0.26
N ILE A 50 -3.45 -7.11 0.09
CA ILE A 50 -3.80 -5.77 0.62
C ILE A 50 -3.01 -5.46 1.90
N ALA A 51 -2.82 -6.45 2.77
CA ALA A 51 -2.00 -6.27 3.98
C ALA A 51 -0.53 -6.03 3.65
N ALA A 52 0.03 -6.77 2.68
CA ALA A 52 1.41 -6.58 2.21
C ALA A 52 1.60 -5.19 1.57
N ASP A 53 0.64 -4.73 0.75
CA ASP A 53 0.67 -3.42 0.12
C ASP A 53 0.57 -2.29 1.15
N ASN A 54 -0.35 -2.40 2.12
CA ASN A 54 -0.44 -1.43 3.22
C ASN A 54 0.84 -1.38 4.06
N LYS A 55 1.50 -2.53 4.29
CA LYS A 55 2.80 -2.59 4.98
C LYS A 55 3.87 -1.85 4.19
N LEU A 56 3.95 -2.10 2.88
CA LEU A 56 4.87 -1.42 1.96
C LEU A 56 4.65 0.09 1.98
N LEU A 57 3.41 0.55 1.85
CA LEU A 57 3.06 1.97 1.87
C LEU A 57 3.45 2.63 3.19
N LYS A 58 3.25 1.96 4.33
CA LYS A 58 3.64 2.46 5.66
C LYS A 58 5.16 2.54 5.80
N GLU A 59 5.89 1.54 5.31
CA GLU A 59 7.36 1.51 5.31
C GLU A 59 7.94 2.66 4.50
N ILE A 60 7.45 2.88 3.28
CA ILE A 60 7.89 3.98 2.40
C ILE A 60 7.60 5.33 3.06
N LYS A 61 6.39 5.53 3.58
CA LYS A 61 6.02 6.77 4.30
C LYS A 61 7.00 7.07 5.44
N ALA A 62 7.29 6.08 6.28
CA ALA A 62 8.17 6.27 7.42
C ALA A 62 9.61 6.62 7.00
N ARG A 63 10.13 5.97 5.95
CA ARG A 63 11.46 6.27 5.42
C ARG A 63 11.52 7.64 4.79
N ILE A 64 10.56 7.97 3.92
CA ILE A 64 10.60 9.23 3.18
C ILE A 64 10.46 10.44 4.10
N THR A 65 9.61 10.39 5.13
CA THR A 65 9.50 11.44 6.13
C THR A 65 10.81 11.62 6.90
N ARG A 66 11.46 10.51 7.30
CA ARG A 66 12.74 10.56 8.02
C ARG A 66 13.86 11.15 7.16
N LEU A 67 13.97 10.69 5.92
CA LEU A 67 14.96 11.16 4.96
C LEU A 67 14.72 12.62 4.56
N TYR A 68 13.47 13.03 4.42
CA TYR A 68 13.11 14.41 4.14
C TYR A 68 13.57 15.34 5.26
N ASN A 69 13.25 15.01 6.52
CA ASN A 69 13.66 15.83 7.66
C ASN A 69 15.18 15.87 7.83
N TRP A 70 15.85 14.73 7.66
CA TRP A 70 17.31 14.66 7.74
C TRP A 70 17.97 15.47 6.62
N SER A 71 17.52 15.30 5.37
CA SER A 71 18.10 16.00 4.24
C SER A 71 17.88 17.50 4.30
N LYS A 72 16.72 17.94 4.79
CA LYS A 72 16.42 19.34 5.04
C LYS A 72 17.40 19.93 6.06
N ALA A 73 17.57 19.28 7.21
CA ALA A 73 18.47 19.75 8.26
C ALA A 73 19.93 19.80 7.81
N GLU A 74 20.35 18.86 6.96
CA GLU A 74 21.72 18.84 6.42
C GLU A 74 21.92 19.92 5.33
N ALA A 75 20.90 20.19 4.52
CA ALA A 75 20.93 21.24 3.49
C ALA A 75 20.89 22.67 4.06
N GLU A 76 20.34 22.85 5.25
CA GLU A 76 20.30 24.14 5.97
C GLU A 76 21.64 24.49 6.67
N LYS A 77 22.61 23.57 6.72
CA LYS A 77 23.93 23.85 7.30
C LYS A 77 24.73 24.83 6.43
N PRO A 78 25.59 25.69 7.03
CA PRO A 78 26.42 26.63 6.28
C PRO A 78 27.28 25.94 5.22
N GLU A 79 27.46 26.59 4.07
CA GLU A 79 28.38 26.15 3.02
C GLU A 79 29.80 26.03 3.61
N GLY A 80 30.37 24.81 3.59
CA GLY A 80 31.64 24.47 4.24
C GLY A 80 31.54 23.49 5.42
N GLN A 81 30.36 23.33 6.03
CA GLN A 81 30.08 22.26 7.02
C GLN A 81 29.24 21.13 6.44
N GLN A 82 28.78 21.26 5.20
CA GLN A 82 28.09 20.19 4.48
C GLN A 82 29.13 19.18 3.99
N PRO A 83 29.03 17.91 4.39
CA PRO A 83 29.91 16.88 3.84
C PRO A 83 29.62 16.72 2.34
N SER A 84 30.68 16.67 1.52
CA SER A 84 30.52 16.43 0.09
C SER A 84 29.85 15.07 -0.13
N MET A 85 28.97 14.98 -1.14
CA MET A 85 28.32 13.72 -1.49
C MET A 85 29.34 12.63 -1.82
N ILE A 86 30.48 13.02 -2.41
CA ILE A 86 31.60 12.13 -2.72
C ILE A 86 32.26 11.64 -1.42
N ASP A 87 32.56 12.53 -0.48
CA ASP A 87 33.18 12.18 0.80
C ASP A 87 32.30 11.22 1.62
N LEU A 88 30.98 11.46 1.64
CA LEU A 88 30.04 10.56 2.31
C LEU A 88 29.98 9.18 1.64
N TRP A 89 30.03 9.14 0.30
CA TRP A 89 30.05 7.90 -0.45
C TRP A 89 31.34 7.11 -0.22
N GLU A 90 32.49 7.78 -0.21
CA GLU A 90 33.80 7.19 0.10
C GLU A 90 33.86 6.66 1.53
N ALA A 91 33.42 7.46 2.50
CA ALA A 91 33.33 7.04 3.90
C ALA A 91 32.41 5.83 4.08
N GLN A 92 31.32 5.75 3.32
CA GLN A 92 30.46 4.57 3.32
C GLN A 92 31.18 3.31 2.82
N GLN A 93 32.09 3.42 1.83
CA GLN A 93 32.90 2.27 1.39
C GLN A 93 33.87 1.82 2.49
N GLN A 94 34.52 2.78 3.17
CA GLN A 94 35.50 2.48 4.21
C GLN A 94 34.85 1.85 5.46
N LEU A 95 33.67 2.32 5.85
CA LEU A 95 32.95 1.80 7.02
C LEU A 95 32.31 0.43 6.77
N ASN A 96 31.94 0.11 5.52
CA ASN A 96 31.38 -1.18 5.14
C ASN A 96 32.48 -2.15 4.66
N ALA A 97 33.37 -2.55 5.58
CA ALA A 97 34.40 -3.58 5.33
C ALA A 97 34.03 -4.94 5.96
N PRO A 98 33.07 -5.69 5.39
CA PRO A 98 32.67 -6.99 5.93
C PRO A 98 33.77 -8.04 5.77
N ARG A 99 33.92 -8.87 6.82
CA ARG A 99 34.94 -9.93 6.87
C ARG A 99 34.59 -11.15 5.99
N THR A 100 33.31 -11.39 5.70
CA THR A 100 32.84 -12.57 4.95
C THR A 100 32.69 -12.28 3.45
N ARG A 101 32.92 -13.28 2.60
CA ARG A 101 32.77 -13.17 1.13
C ARG A 101 31.36 -12.73 0.73
N THR A 102 30.33 -13.31 1.33
CA THR A 102 28.92 -12.95 1.09
C THR A 102 28.62 -11.52 1.52
N GLY A 103 29.20 -11.08 2.64
CA GLY A 103 29.10 -9.70 3.10
C GLY A 103 29.74 -8.71 2.13
N LYS A 104 30.93 -9.02 1.59
CA LYS A 104 31.61 -8.18 0.59
C LYS A 104 30.79 -7.99 -0.67
N ILE A 105 30.22 -9.08 -1.20
CA ILE A 105 29.34 -9.01 -2.38
C ILE A 105 28.13 -8.12 -2.09
N ARG A 106 27.50 -8.29 -0.92
CA ARG A 106 26.36 -7.45 -0.52
C ARG A 106 26.76 -5.98 -0.38
N ALA A 107 27.86 -5.66 0.30
CA ALA A 107 28.33 -4.29 0.46
C ALA A 107 28.59 -3.62 -0.90
N LEU A 108 29.18 -4.35 -1.85
CA LEU A 108 29.40 -3.88 -3.23
C LEU A 108 28.09 -3.64 -3.98
N GLN A 109 27.10 -4.52 -3.86
CA GLN A 109 25.78 -4.31 -4.45
C GLN A 109 25.08 -3.08 -3.85
N GLU A 110 25.21 -2.89 -2.54
CA GLU A 110 24.60 -1.77 -1.83
C GLU A 110 25.25 -0.44 -2.17
N SER A 111 26.58 -0.40 -2.37
CA SER A 111 27.29 0.78 -2.83
C SER A 111 27.01 1.10 -4.30
N ALA A 112 26.94 0.09 -5.17
CA ALA A 112 26.56 0.25 -6.56
C ALA A 112 25.14 0.82 -6.71
N ALA A 113 24.20 0.38 -5.87
CA ALA A 113 22.83 0.89 -5.87
C ALA A 113 22.78 2.38 -5.49
N LEU A 114 23.53 2.80 -4.46
CA LEU A 114 23.61 4.22 -4.10
C LEU A 114 24.29 5.05 -5.20
N PHE A 115 25.40 4.58 -5.75
CA PHE A 115 26.09 5.27 -6.84
C PHE A 115 25.17 5.45 -8.05
N SER A 116 24.47 4.37 -8.46
CA SER A 116 23.51 4.42 -9.55
C SER A 116 22.38 5.41 -9.27
N PHE A 117 21.87 5.47 -8.04
CA PHE A 117 20.85 6.43 -7.63
C PHE A 117 21.35 7.88 -7.73
N LEU A 118 22.54 8.17 -7.19
CA LEU A 118 23.13 9.50 -7.22
C LEU A 118 23.44 9.95 -8.66
N GLN A 119 24.07 9.08 -9.45
CA GLN A 119 24.42 9.36 -10.84
C GLN A 119 23.18 9.55 -11.73
N ALA A 120 22.20 8.64 -11.66
CA ALA A 120 21.00 8.70 -12.48
C ALA A 120 20.14 9.94 -12.21
N ASN A 121 20.25 10.51 -11.00
CA ASN A 121 19.53 11.72 -10.62
C ASN A 121 20.43 12.97 -10.60
N GLY A 122 21.70 12.88 -11.00
CA GLY A 122 22.63 14.01 -11.04
C GLY A 122 22.88 14.66 -9.67
N ILE A 123 22.83 13.88 -8.59
CA ILE A 123 22.93 14.40 -7.21
C ILE A 123 24.41 14.54 -6.84
N GLN A 124 24.85 15.78 -6.68
CA GLN A 124 26.20 16.16 -6.28
C GLN A 124 26.24 16.90 -4.94
N SER A 125 25.12 17.49 -4.52
CA SER A 125 25.02 18.24 -3.25
C SER A 125 23.91 17.73 -2.34
N MET A 126 23.97 18.12 -1.07
CA MET A 126 22.94 17.80 -0.10
C MET A 126 21.60 18.47 -0.42
N GLN A 127 21.63 19.69 -0.99
CA GLN A 127 20.44 20.40 -1.46
C GLN A 127 19.74 19.63 -2.58
N GLN A 128 20.48 19.15 -3.58
CA GLN A 128 19.92 18.32 -4.66
C GLN A 128 19.35 17.00 -4.14
N LEU A 129 19.97 16.40 -3.13
CA LEU A 129 19.43 15.22 -2.46
C LEU A 129 18.10 15.53 -1.75
N HIS A 130 18.02 16.68 -1.06
CA HIS A 130 16.80 17.13 -0.41
C HIS A 130 15.66 17.36 -1.42
N GLU A 131 15.92 18.09 -2.50
CA GLU A 131 14.97 18.33 -3.58
C GLU A 131 14.48 17.01 -4.18
N LYS A 132 15.38 16.04 -4.40
CA LYS A 132 15.00 14.74 -4.91
C LYS A 132 14.10 13.97 -3.94
N ILE A 133 14.41 13.99 -2.64
CA ILE A 133 13.57 13.35 -1.62
C ILE A 133 12.20 14.03 -1.54
N ALA A 134 12.13 15.36 -1.72
CA ALA A 134 10.88 16.11 -1.78
C ALA A 134 10.02 15.71 -3.01
N ASP A 135 10.64 15.59 -4.19
CA ASP A 135 9.99 15.05 -5.41
C ASP A 135 9.46 13.63 -5.18
N MET A 136 10.28 12.74 -4.62
CA MET A 136 9.86 11.38 -4.26
C MET A 136 8.70 11.38 -3.27
N ASN A 137 8.66 12.33 -2.33
CA ASN A 137 7.59 12.45 -1.34
C ASN A 137 6.28 12.82 -2.02
N SER A 138 6.28 13.80 -2.94
CA SER A 138 5.10 14.12 -3.74
C SER A 138 4.62 12.92 -4.55
N ARG A 139 5.54 12.28 -5.29
CA ARG A 139 5.23 11.09 -6.11
C ARG A 139 4.65 9.95 -5.28
N TYR A 140 5.13 9.76 -4.05
CA TYR A 140 4.58 8.78 -3.11
C TYR A 140 3.11 9.05 -2.82
N TYR A 141 2.72 10.29 -2.50
CA TYR A 141 1.32 10.62 -2.25
C TYR A 141 0.45 10.49 -3.50
N ASP A 142 0.97 10.86 -4.67
CA ASP A 142 0.27 10.70 -5.95
C ASP A 142 0.01 9.22 -6.28
N LEU A 143 1.05 8.39 -6.22
CA LEU A 143 0.94 6.94 -6.47
C LEU A 143 0.02 6.26 -5.45
N ARG A 144 0.15 6.62 -4.16
CA ARG A 144 -0.74 6.10 -3.11
C ARG A 144 -2.20 6.48 -3.39
N GLY A 145 -2.44 7.72 -3.81
CA GLY A 145 -3.76 8.20 -4.20
C GLY A 145 -4.33 7.41 -5.38
N LYS A 146 -3.53 7.16 -6.42
CA LYS A 146 -3.93 6.35 -7.59
C LYS A 146 -4.29 4.91 -7.20
N ILE A 147 -3.42 4.24 -6.43
CA ILE A 147 -3.64 2.87 -5.95
C ILE A 147 -4.95 2.78 -5.14
N VAL A 148 -5.16 3.69 -4.18
CA VAL A 148 -6.36 3.67 -3.33
C VAL A 148 -7.63 3.98 -4.12
N LYS A 149 -7.57 4.91 -5.08
CA LYS A 149 -8.71 5.21 -5.97
C LYS A 149 -9.05 4.02 -6.87
N ALA A 150 -8.04 3.40 -7.48
CA ALA A 150 -8.19 2.20 -8.30
C ALA A 150 -8.83 1.06 -7.50
N GLU A 151 -8.34 0.79 -6.29
CA GLU A 151 -8.91 -0.27 -5.45
C GLU A 151 -10.38 -0.01 -5.11
N ARG A 152 -10.72 1.22 -4.69
CA ARG A 152 -12.11 1.58 -4.38
C ARG A 152 -13.02 1.36 -5.59
N ARG A 153 -12.58 1.74 -6.78
CA ARG A 153 -13.35 1.55 -8.01
C ARG A 153 -13.49 0.06 -8.36
N ILE A 154 -12.41 -0.72 -8.22
CA ILE A 154 -12.46 -2.18 -8.38
C ILE A 154 -13.47 -2.78 -7.41
N THR A 155 -13.45 -2.43 -6.12
CA THR A 155 -14.42 -2.94 -5.13
C THR A 155 -15.86 -2.64 -5.56
N THR A 156 -16.16 -1.39 -5.94
CA THR A 156 -17.49 -1.01 -6.40
C THR A 156 -17.92 -1.77 -7.66
N LEU A 157 -17.03 -1.94 -8.65
CA LEU A 157 -17.35 -2.68 -9.87
C LEU A 157 -17.54 -4.18 -9.60
N THR A 158 -16.75 -4.75 -8.70
CA THR A 158 -16.89 -6.14 -8.27
C THR A 158 -18.24 -6.36 -7.58
N GLU A 159 -18.66 -5.46 -6.68
CA GLU A 159 -19.98 -5.51 -6.04
C GLU A 159 -21.11 -5.47 -7.07
N ARG A 160 -21.00 -4.60 -8.09
CA ARG A 160 -21.97 -4.55 -9.20
C ARG A 160 -22.03 -5.86 -9.99
N GLY A 161 -20.87 -6.45 -10.26
CA GLY A 161 -20.77 -7.75 -10.90
C GLY A 161 -21.43 -8.87 -10.10
N GLU A 162 -21.12 -8.95 -8.80
CA GLU A 162 -21.71 -9.93 -7.86
C GLU A 162 -23.25 -9.78 -7.80
N MET A 163 -23.77 -8.54 -7.71
CA MET A 163 -25.22 -8.29 -7.71
C MET A 163 -25.89 -8.71 -9.03
N TRP A 164 -25.25 -8.43 -10.18
CA TRP A 164 -25.76 -8.85 -11.48
C TRP A 164 -25.77 -10.38 -11.64
N GLU A 165 -24.74 -11.07 -11.14
CA GLU A 165 -24.67 -12.53 -11.14
C GLU A 165 -25.77 -13.15 -10.26
N GLN A 166 -25.96 -12.64 -9.04
CA GLN A 166 -27.04 -13.07 -8.13
C GLN A 166 -28.42 -12.88 -8.76
N TYR A 167 -28.65 -11.72 -9.39
CA TYR A 167 -29.91 -11.46 -10.11
C TYR A 167 -30.16 -12.53 -11.17
N ASN A 168 -29.18 -12.82 -12.02
CA ASN A 168 -29.33 -13.81 -13.10
C ASN A 168 -29.49 -15.24 -12.57
N GLN A 169 -28.76 -15.62 -11.52
CA GLN A 169 -28.81 -16.95 -10.93
C GLN A 169 -30.20 -17.26 -10.35
N TYR A 170 -30.79 -16.30 -9.63
CA TYR A 170 -32.06 -16.51 -8.92
C TYR A 170 -33.30 -16.05 -9.68
N LYS A 171 -33.14 -15.41 -10.84
CA LYS A 171 -34.25 -15.00 -11.73
C LYS A 171 -35.20 -16.14 -12.08
N SER A 172 -34.68 -17.35 -12.29
CA SER A 172 -35.48 -18.54 -12.63
C SER A 172 -36.37 -18.97 -11.46
N ILE A 173 -35.83 -18.96 -10.24
CA ILE A 173 -36.55 -19.29 -8.99
C ILE A 173 -37.65 -18.27 -8.72
N HIS A 174 -37.34 -16.98 -8.88
CA HIS A 174 -38.34 -15.91 -8.76
C HIS A 174 -39.44 -16.04 -9.83
N LYS A 175 -39.10 -16.45 -11.06
CA LYS A 175 -40.09 -16.74 -12.11
C LYS A 175 -40.95 -17.97 -11.79
N GLN A 176 -40.40 -18.97 -11.11
CA GLN A 176 -41.15 -20.14 -10.65
C GLN A 176 -42.14 -19.74 -9.55
N LEU A 177 -41.74 -18.91 -8.59
CA LEU A 177 -42.63 -18.37 -7.54
C LEU A 177 -43.90 -17.75 -8.13
N ALA A 178 -43.77 -16.95 -9.20
CA ALA A 178 -44.89 -16.32 -9.88
C ALA A 178 -45.88 -17.32 -10.54
N LYS A 179 -45.47 -18.57 -10.75
CA LYS A 179 -46.29 -19.64 -11.34
C LYS A 179 -46.86 -20.62 -10.31
N VAL A 180 -46.42 -20.54 -9.05
CA VAL A 180 -46.91 -21.43 -7.99
C VAL A 180 -48.32 -21.01 -7.58
N LYS A 181 -49.21 -22.00 -7.41
CA LYS A 181 -50.57 -21.76 -6.93
C LYS A 181 -50.54 -21.12 -5.53
N PRO A 182 -51.50 -20.24 -5.19
CA PRO A 182 -51.52 -19.53 -3.90
C PRO A 182 -51.35 -20.46 -2.68
N GLU A 183 -51.99 -21.62 -2.70
CA GLU A 183 -51.97 -22.63 -1.61
C GLU A 183 -50.58 -23.21 -1.31
N LYS A 184 -49.68 -23.26 -2.29
CA LYS A 184 -48.32 -23.83 -2.14
C LYS A 184 -47.23 -22.77 -2.10
N ARG A 185 -47.62 -21.49 -2.17
CA ARG A 185 -46.69 -20.37 -2.28
C ARG A 185 -45.86 -20.20 -1.02
N GLU A 186 -46.48 -20.30 0.15
CA GLU A 186 -45.80 -20.17 1.44
C GLU A 186 -44.72 -21.26 1.62
N GLN A 187 -45.02 -22.51 1.28
CA GLN A 187 -44.05 -23.61 1.35
C GLN A 187 -42.88 -23.41 0.37
N PHE A 188 -43.13 -22.84 -0.81
CA PHE A 188 -42.08 -22.52 -1.78
C PHE A 188 -41.20 -21.37 -1.26
N GLU A 189 -41.80 -20.32 -0.71
CA GLU A 189 -41.09 -19.18 -0.12
C GLU A 189 -40.24 -19.61 1.09
N GLN A 190 -40.71 -20.53 1.93
CA GLN A 190 -39.90 -21.07 3.03
C GLN A 190 -38.68 -21.84 2.50
N ARG A 191 -38.87 -22.69 1.47
CA ARG A 191 -37.80 -23.50 0.87
C ARG A 191 -36.75 -22.68 0.11
N HIS A 192 -37.18 -21.59 -0.53
CA HIS A 192 -36.32 -20.72 -1.35
C HIS A 192 -36.12 -19.33 -0.73
N SER A 193 -36.30 -19.22 0.60
CA SER A 193 -36.33 -17.95 1.31
C SER A 193 -35.04 -17.15 1.10
N ARG A 194 -33.88 -17.82 1.20
CA ARG A 194 -32.57 -17.20 1.00
C ARG A 194 -32.39 -16.70 -0.42
N GLU A 195 -32.72 -17.51 -1.42
CA GLU A 195 -32.56 -17.20 -2.83
C GLU A 195 -33.45 -16.03 -3.25
N LEU A 196 -34.69 -15.98 -2.74
CA LEU A 196 -35.62 -14.88 -2.97
C LEU A 196 -35.14 -13.58 -2.33
N ILE A 197 -34.64 -13.62 -1.08
CA ILE A 197 -34.06 -12.44 -0.42
C ILE A 197 -32.87 -11.89 -1.21
N LEU A 198 -31.97 -12.77 -1.68
CA LEU A 198 -30.81 -12.36 -2.48
C LEU A 198 -31.23 -11.77 -3.84
N TYR A 199 -32.21 -12.37 -4.51
CA TYR A 199 -32.77 -11.84 -5.74
C TYR A 199 -33.39 -10.46 -5.55
N ASP A 200 -34.22 -10.29 -4.52
CA ASP A 200 -34.90 -9.03 -4.24
C ASP A 200 -33.90 -7.92 -3.90
N ALA A 201 -32.87 -8.23 -3.13
CA ALA A 201 -31.77 -7.29 -2.84
C ALA A 201 -31.03 -6.89 -4.13
N ALA A 202 -30.65 -7.85 -4.96
CA ALA A 202 -29.98 -7.59 -6.24
C ALA A 202 -30.87 -6.79 -7.21
N ALA A 203 -32.18 -7.10 -7.27
CA ALA A 203 -33.14 -6.40 -8.11
C ALA A 203 -33.32 -4.94 -7.69
N ARG A 204 -33.38 -4.66 -6.37
CA ARG A 204 -33.41 -3.28 -5.84
C ARG A 204 -32.13 -2.53 -6.20
N TYR A 205 -30.96 -3.14 -6.01
CA TYR A 205 -29.67 -2.54 -6.32
C TYR A 205 -29.52 -2.20 -7.81
N LEU A 206 -29.89 -3.12 -8.71
CA LEU A 206 -29.85 -2.88 -10.15
C LEU A 206 -30.86 -1.83 -10.60
N LYS A 207 -32.01 -1.73 -9.91
CA LYS A 207 -32.98 -0.67 -10.16
C LYS A 207 -32.40 0.70 -9.80
N GLU A 208 -31.81 0.84 -8.61
CA GLU A 208 -31.16 2.08 -8.17
C GLU A 208 -30.03 2.51 -9.12
N LEU A 209 -29.23 1.57 -9.62
CA LEU A 209 -28.19 1.87 -10.62
C LEU A 209 -28.77 2.41 -11.93
N LYS A 210 -29.87 1.81 -12.40
CA LYS A 210 -30.57 2.26 -13.61
C LYS A 210 -31.20 3.64 -13.42
N ASP A 211 -31.75 3.91 -12.24
CA ASP A 211 -32.33 5.20 -11.89
C ASP A 211 -31.25 6.29 -11.76
N SER A 212 -29.98 5.91 -11.56
CA SER A 212 -28.81 6.82 -11.59
C SER A 212 -28.16 7.02 -12.98
N ASP A 213 -28.85 6.66 -14.06
CA ASP A 213 -28.36 6.71 -15.46
C ASP A 213 -27.09 5.87 -15.75
N GLU A 214 -26.76 4.93 -14.88
CA GLU A 214 -25.61 4.05 -15.09
C GLU A 214 -26.00 2.79 -15.88
N ALA A 215 -25.33 2.56 -17.01
CA ALA A 215 -25.59 1.39 -17.85
C ALA A 215 -25.14 0.07 -17.17
N ILE A 216 -26.04 -0.93 -17.18
CA ILE A 216 -25.76 -2.28 -16.68
C ILE A 216 -24.97 -3.04 -17.75
N THR A 217 -23.65 -2.91 -17.73
CA THR A 217 -22.74 -3.52 -18.71
C THR A 217 -21.67 -4.38 -18.03
N PRO A 218 -21.96 -5.64 -17.65
CA PRO A 218 -21.03 -6.50 -16.91
C PRO A 218 -19.69 -6.72 -17.61
N LYS A 219 -19.71 -6.87 -18.96
CA LYS A 219 -18.48 -7.01 -19.76
C LYS A 219 -17.58 -5.77 -19.67
N ALA A 220 -18.18 -4.57 -19.69
CA ALA A 220 -17.43 -3.32 -19.58
C ALA A 220 -16.87 -3.13 -18.15
N TRP A 221 -17.65 -3.49 -17.12
CA TRP A 221 -17.17 -3.48 -15.73
C TRP A 221 -15.97 -4.41 -15.55
N GLN A 222 -16.03 -5.62 -16.10
CA GLN A 222 -14.90 -6.55 -16.04
C GLN A 222 -13.66 -6.03 -16.78
N LEU A 223 -13.85 -5.41 -17.94
CA LEU A 223 -12.77 -4.78 -18.69
C LEU A 223 -12.11 -3.65 -17.88
N GLU A 224 -12.92 -2.79 -17.26
CA GLU A 224 -12.45 -1.70 -16.40
C GLU A 224 -11.70 -2.24 -15.18
N ILE A 225 -12.21 -3.29 -14.51
CA ILE A 225 -11.51 -3.97 -13.41
C ILE A 225 -10.13 -4.45 -13.85
N ASN A 226 -10.03 -5.11 -15.01
CA ASN A 226 -8.77 -5.64 -15.51
C ASN A 226 -7.76 -4.51 -15.81
N GLN A 227 -8.23 -3.40 -16.41
CA GLN A 227 -7.39 -2.22 -16.68
C GLN A 227 -6.90 -1.57 -15.38
N LEU A 228 -7.79 -1.38 -14.40
CA LEU A 228 -7.44 -0.82 -13.09
C LEU A 228 -6.48 -1.73 -12.32
N ALA A 229 -6.66 -3.05 -12.41
CA ALA A 229 -5.77 -4.02 -11.77
C ALA A 229 -4.36 -3.96 -12.38
N ALA A 230 -4.24 -3.88 -13.71
CA ALA A 230 -2.96 -3.71 -14.40
C ALA A 230 -2.28 -2.39 -14.01
N GLY A 231 -3.02 -1.28 -14.00
CA GLY A 231 -2.50 0.03 -13.56
C GLY A 231 -2.05 0.04 -12.10
N LYS A 232 -2.81 -0.61 -11.21
CA LYS A 232 -2.41 -0.78 -9.81
C LYS A 232 -1.11 -1.58 -9.68
N GLN A 233 -0.94 -2.63 -10.48
CA GLN A 233 0.30 -3.42 -10.48
C GLN A 233 1.50 -2.58 -10.90
N THR A 234 1.37 -1.75 -11.94
CA THR A 234 2.45 -0.85 -12.36
C THR A 234 2.78 0.19 -11.28
N ASP A 235 1.77 0.80 -10.66
CA ASP A 235 1.97 1.76 -9.57
C ASP A 235 2.65 1.11 -8.34
N THR A 236 2.29 -0.15 -8.05
CA THR A 236 2.90 -0.92 -6.95
C THR A 236 4.36 -1.29 -7.26
N LEU A 237 4.70 -1.57 -8.51
CA LEU A 237 6.10 -1.76 -8.93
C LEU A 237 6.91 -0.47 -8.79
N ALA A 238 6.34 0.68 -9.17
CA ALA A 238 6.96 1.98 -8.96
C ALA A 238 7.20 2.26 -7.46
N MET A 239 6.25 1.91 -6.59
CA MET A 239 6.43 1.99 -5.13
C MET A 239 7.57 1.10 -4.63
N LYS A 240 7.72 -0.12 -5.16
CA LYS A 240 8.81 -1.02 -4.79
C LYS A 240 10.16 -0.48 -5.24
N ALA A 241 10.26 0.07 -6.45
CA ALA A 241 11.48 0.71 -6.94
C ALA A 241 11.88 1.89 -6.05
N MET A 242 10.92 2.80 -5.78
CA MET A 242 11.12 3.92 -4.86
C MET A 242 11.59 3.46 -3.47
N ARG A 243 11.08 2.33 -2.96
CA ARG A 243 11.55 1.78 -1.67
C ARG A 243 13.04 1.42 -1.71
N GLU A 244 13.53 0.83 -2.79
CA GLU A 244 14.94 0.46 -2.91
C GLU A 244 15.83 1.71 -3.02
N ASP A 245 15.39 2.74 -3.75
CA ASP A 245 16.06 4.05 -3.77
C ASP A 245 16.17 4.66 -2.36
N LEU A 246 15.05 4.71 -1.62
CA LEU A 246 15.04 5.21 -0.25
C LEU A 246 15.94 4.38 0.70
N LYS A 247 16.10 3.07 0.47
CA LYS A 247 17.04 2.27 1.26
C LYS A 247 18.49 2.65 0.98
N ALA A 248 18.83 2.95 -0.27
CA ALA A 248 20.18 3.40 -0.61
C ALA A 248 20.51 4.72 0.12
N VAL A 249 19.59 5.68 0.08
CA VAL A 249 19.74 6.97 0.78
C VAL A 249 19.74 6.81 2.31
N GLU A 250 18.94 5.90 2.88
CA GLU A 250 18.95 5.64 4.33
C GLU A 250 20.31 5.10 4.83
N ARG A 251 21.05 4.37 3.99
CA ARG A 251 22.42 3.95 4.33
C ARG A 251 23.38 5.12 4.36
N LEU A 252 23.33 5.99 3.34
CA LEU A 252 24.12 7.22 3.27
C LEU A 252 23.89 8.08 4.54
N ARG A 253 22.63 8.25 4.95
CA ARG A 253 22.27 8.92 6.19
C ARG A 253 22.96 8.31 7.41
N LYS A 254 22.91 6.97 7.54
CA LYS A 254 23.54 6.29 8.69
C LYS A 254 25.05 6.50 8.72
N THR A 255 25.69 6.51 7.55
CA THR A 255 27.12 6.83 7.42
C THR A 255 27.39 8.27 7.88
N ALA A 256 26.60 9.24 7.43
CA ALA A 256 26.72 10.64 7.88
C ALA A 256 26.52 10.78 9.40
N GLU A 257 25.53 10.09 9.99
CA GLU A 257 25.31 10.06 11.44
C GLU A 257 26.50 9.44 12.19
N GLN A 258 27.14 8.40 11.64
CA GLN A 258 28.33 7.76 12.24
C GLN A 258 29.56 8.66 12.19
N LEU A 259 29.81 9.34 11.07
CA LEU A 259 30.92 10.29 10.93
C LEU A 259 30.79 11.44 11.93
N SER A 260 29.59 12.04 12.02
CA SER A 260 29.35 13.13 12.98
C SER A 260 29.54 12.69 14.43
N ARG A 261 29.25 11.42 14.77
CA ARG A 261 29.55 10.88 16.11
C ARG A 261 31.04 10.71 16.34
N GLN A 262 31.78 10.14 15.39
CA GLN A 262 33.23 9.96 15.50
C GLN A 262 33.96 11.31 15.61
N GLU A 263 33.50 12.35 14.92
CA GLU A 263 34.07 13.70 15.04
C GLU A 263 33.83 14.30 16.42
N ARG A 264 32.63 14.12 17.01
CA ARG A 264 32.33 14.57 18.37
C ARG A 264 33.17 13.83 19.41
N ASP A 265 33.28 12.52 19.31
CA ASP A 265 34.07 11.72 20.26
C ASP A 265 35.56 12.11 20.20
N LYS A 266 36.11 12.32 18.99
CA LYS A 266 37.49 12.82 18.81
C LYS A 266 37.70 14.24 19.36
N SER A 267 36.66 15.08 19.34
CA SER A 267 36.75 16.43 19.93
C SER A 267 36.69 16.39 21.45
N HIS A 268 35.98 15.42 22.03
CA HIS A 268 35.87 15.26 23.48
C HIS A 268 37.14 14.64 24.09
N ASP A 269 37.77 13.70 23.39
CA ASP A 269 39.09 13.14 23.76
C ASP A 269 40.25 14.14 23.60
N ARG A 270 40.02 15.28 22.94
CA ARG A 270 40.99 16.37 22.74
C ARG A 270 40.85 17.53 23.75
N GLU A 271 40.00 17.41 24.77
CA GLU A 271 40.05 18.26 25.96
C GLU A 271 40.81 17.54 27.10
N PRO A 272 42.15 17.62 27.16
CA PRO A 272 42.88 17.32 28.37
C PRO A 272 42.97 18.56 29.27
N GLU A 273 42.65 18.35 30.54
CA GLU A 273 43.19 19.02 31.73
C GLU A 273 43.53 20.51 31.61
N ARG A 274 42.67 21.36 32.19
CA ARG A 274 43.08 22.59 32.87
C ARG A 274 42.37 22.72 34.20
#